data_AF-A0A258DVB4-F1
#
_entry.id   AF-A0A258DVB4-F1
#
_cell.length_a   1.000
_cell.length_b   1.000
_cell.length_c   1.000
_cell.angle_alpha   90.00
_cell.angle_beta   90.00
_cell.angle_gamma   90.00
#
_symmetry.space_group_name_H-M   'P 1'
#
loop_
_entity.id
_entity.type
_entity.pdbx_description
1 polymer ?
#
loop_
_entity_poly.entity_id
_entity_poly.type
_entity_poly.pdbx_seq_one_letter_code
_entity_poly.pdbx_strand_id
1 'polypeptide(L)' 'QLTEQWSVLETLLRQGIATGDYVDHDAALASENLFSALVRFCHPILIAQMIDHDLERELQTALRFVLRSLETTRTPF' A
#
# COMPACT_ATOMS: atom_id res chain seq x y z
N GLN A 1 -16.15 12.52 0.17
CA GLN A 1 -15.06 12.84 -0.78
C GLN A 1 -13.78 12.03 -0.57
N LEU A 2 -13.56 11.40 0.59
CA LEU A 2 -12.47 10.43 0.76
C LEU A 2 -12.80 9.04 0.18
N THR A 3 -14.07 8.72 -0.10
CA THR A 3 -14.54 7.37 -0.43
C THR A 3 -14.15 6.80 -1.81
N GLU A 4 -13.67 7.62 -2.76
CA GLU A 4 -13.31 7.11 -4.09
C GLU A 4 -11.90 6.51 -4.19
N GLN A 5 -10.94 6.96 -3.37
CA GLN A 5 -9.55 6.46 -3.44
C GLN A 5 -9.38 5.02 -2.90
N TRP A 6 -10.26 4.59 -1.98
CA TRP A 6 -10.26 3.21 -1.45
C TRP A 6 -10.56 2.17 -2.53
N SER A 7 -11.30 2.58 -3.57
CA SER A 7 -11.75 1.67 -4.62
C SER A 7 -10.59 1.10 -5.44
N VAL A 8 -9.52 1.87 -5.70
CA VAL A 8 -8.44 1.44 -6.58
C VAL A 8 -7.53 0.43 -5.90
N LEU A 9 -7.08 0.71 -4.67
CA LEU A 9 -6.19 -0.20 -3.95
C LEU A 9 -6.91 -1.50 -3.60
N GLU A 10 -8.15 -1.42 -3.13
CA GLU A 10 -8.98 -2.60 -2.90
C GLU A 10 -9.18 -3.42 -4.18
N THR A 11 -9.45 -2.77 -5.32
CA THR A 11 -9.60 -3.47 -6.61
C THR A 11 -8.32 -4.20 -7.00
N LEU A 12 -7.15 -3.56 -6.83
CA LEU A 12 -5.85 -4.19 -7.13
C LEU A 12 -5.58 -5.40 -6.23
N LEU A 13 -5.91 -5.31 -4.94
CA LEU A 13 -5.78 -6.42 -4.00
C LEU A 13 -6.72 -7.57 -4.40
N ARG A 14 -7.98 -7.28 -4.71
CA ARG A 14 -8.95 -8.29 -5.18
C ARG A 14 -8.48 -8.98 -6.46
N GLN A 15 -7.92 -8.21 -7.40
CA GLN A 15 -7.36 -8.75 -8.64
C GLN A 15 -6.18 -9.68 -8.37
N GLY A 16 -5.21 -9.28 -7.55
CA GLY A 16 -4.05 -10.11 -7.22
C GLY A 16 -4.41 -11.36 -6.42
N ILE A 17 -5.45 -11.31 -5.57
CA ILE A 17 -6.00 -12.50 -4.92
C ILE A 17 -6.63 -13.43 -5.97
N ALA A 18 -7.44 -12.89 -6.88
CA ALA A 18 -8.12 -13.68 -7.91
C ALA A 18 -7.14 -14.35 -8.90
N THR A 19 -5.99 -13.76 -9.16
CA THR A 19 -4.92 -14.34 -10.00
C THR A 19 -4.00 -15.30 -9.23
N GLY A 20 -4.10 -15.34 -7.90
CA GLY A 20 -3.23 -16.14 -7.03
C GLY A 20 -1.84 -15.51 -6.78
N ASP A 21 -1.65 -14.26 -7.19
CA ASP A 21 -0.42 -13.50 -6.92
C ASP A 21 -0.32 -13.13 -5.43
N TYR A 22 -1.48 -12.86 -4.80
CA TYR A 22 -1.58 -12.52 -3.38
C TYR A 22 -2.30 -13.59 -2.55
N VAL A 23 -1.89 -13.73 -1.29
CA VAL A 23 -2.54 -14.60 -0.30
C VAL A 23 -4.01 -14.18 -0.15
N ASP A 24 -4.92 -15.12 0.07
CA ASP A 24 -6.34 -14.81 0.31
C ASP A 24 -6.53 -14.08 1.65
N HIS A 25 -7.05 -12.85 1.60
CA HIS A 25 -7.30 -11.99 2.76
C HIS A 25 -8.42 -10.98 2.48
N ASP A 26 -8.91 -10.31 3.53
CA ASP A 26 -9.90 -9.23 3.39
C ASP A 26 -9.28 -8.01 2.70
N ALA A 27 -9.56 -7.88 1.40
CA ALA A 27 -9.04 -6.80 0.56
C ALA A 27 -9.50 -5.40 1.00
N ALA A 28 -10.68 -5.27 1.60
CA ALA A 28 -11.19 -3.98 2.06
C ALA A 28 -10.44 -3.55 3.33
N LEU A 29 -10.30 -4.45 4.29
CA LEU A 29 -9.53 -4.18 5.50
C LEU A 29 -8.04 -3.95 5.18
N ALA A 30 -7.48 -4.71 4.25
CA ALA A 30 -6.08 -4.54 3.83
C ALA A 30 -5.87 -3.20 3.11
N SER A 31 -6.77 -2.78 2.23
CA SER A 31 -6.66 -1.47 1.56
C SER A 31 -6.73 -0.32 2.58
N GLU A 32 -7.59 -0.42 3.59
CA GLU A 32 -7.67 0.58 4.68
C GLU A 32 -6.36 0.68 5.46
N ASN A 33 -5.83 -0.47 5.89
CA ASN A 33 -4.57 -0.53 6.63
C ASN A 33 -3.39 0.01 5.82
N LEU A 34 -3.32 -0.33 4.53
CA LEU A 34 -2.28 0.16 3.64
C LEU A 34 -2.36 1.66 3.41
N PHE A 35 -3.56 2.20 3.19
CA PHE A 35 -3.73 3.64 3.07
C PHE A 35 -3.32 4.35 4.35
N SER A 36 -3.73 3.85 5.51
CA SER A 36 -3.34 4.41 6.81
C SER A 36 -1.82 4.42 6.98
N ALA A 37 -1.13 3.33 6.62
CA ALA A 37 0.31 3.24 6.68
C ALA A 37 1.04 4.17 5.70
N LEU A 38 0.44 4.44 4.53
CA LEU A 38 1.05 5.23 3.46
C LEU A 38 0.58 6.69 3.41
N VAL A 39 -0.38 7.09 4.25
CA VAL A 39 -1.00 8.43 4.23
C VAL A 39 0.02 9.56 4.34
N ARG A 40 1.13 9.33 5.05
CA ARG A 40 2.21 10.31 5.20
C ARG A 40 2.87 10.69 3.88
N PHE A 41 2.83 9.80 2.88
CA PHE A 41 3.43 10.01 1.57
C PHE A 41 2.52 10.74 0.58
N CYS A 42 1.23 10.91 0.88
CA CYS A 42 0.25 11.52 -0.04
C CYS A 42 -0.53 12.69 0.58
N HIS A 43 -0.55 12.84 1.91
CA HIS A 43 -1.26 13.93 2.57
C HIS A 43 -0.42 15.23 2.59
N PRO A 44 -0.88 16.33 1.95
CA PRO A 44 -0.06 17.54 1.76
C PRO A 44 0.50 18.14 3.05
N ILE A 45 -0.28 18.13 4.13
CA ILE A 45 0.16 18.64 5.44
C ILE A 45 1.28 17.77 6.02
N LEU A 46 1.20 16.44 5.87
CA LEU A 46 2.20 15.53 6.42
C LEU A 46 3.49 15.61 5.60
N ILE A 47 3.37 15.71 4.27
CA ILE A 47 4.53 15.93 3.38
C ILE A 47 5.26 17.21 3.76
N ALA A 48 4.54 18.32 3.97
CA ALA A 48 5.14 19.59 4.36
C ALA A 48 5.89 19.53 5.71
N GLN A 49 5.48 18.64 6.62
CA GLN A 49 6.15 18.44 7.91
C GLN A 49 7.42 17.59 7.82
N MET A 50 7.65 16.92 6.69
CA MET A 50 8.76 15.98 6.49
C MET A 50 9.74 16.46 5.40
N ILE A 51 9.96 17.78 5.31
CA ILE A 51 10.77 18.39 4.24
C ILE A 51 12.23 17.90 4.22
N ASP A 52 12.75 17.46 5.36
CA ASP A 52 14.13 16.96 5.50
C ASP A 52 14.25 15.45 5.21
N HIS A 53 13.14 14.76 4.93
CA HIS A 53 13.11 13.34 4.65
C HIS A 53 13.18 13.03 3.15
N ASP A 54 13.87 11.93 2.79
CA ASP A 54 13.80 11.33 1.46
C ASP A 54 12.51 10.50 1.33
N LEU A 55 11.37 11.20 1.26
CA LEU A 55 10.04 10.58 1.23
C LEU A 55 9.84 9.64 0.05
N GLU A 56 10.51 9.89 -1.08
CA GLU A 56 10.45 9.02 -2.24
C GLU A 56 11.13 7.67 -1.97
N ARG A 57 12.35 7.68 -1.43
CA ARG A 57 13.05 6.45 -1.04
C ARG A 57 12.29 5.68 0.04
N GLU A 58 11.75 6.39 1.02
CA GLU A 58 10.96 5.79 2.09
C GLU A 58 9.69 5.14 1.54
N LEU A 59 8.96 5.80 0.64
CA LEU A 59 7.78 5.24 -0.02
C LEU A 59 8.12 3.98 -0.82
N GLN A 60 9.17 4.03 -1.64
CA GLN A 60 9.62 2.86 -2.41
C GLN A 60 10.01 1.69 -1.50
N THR A 61 10.57 1.97 -0.33
CA THR A 61 10.93 0.94 0.66
C THR A 61 9.67 0.35 1.31
N ALA A 62 8.72 1.20 1.71
CA ALA A 62 7.45 0.78 2.30
C ALA A 62 6.62 -0.07 1.33
N LEU A 63 6.49 0.35 0.06
CA LEU A 63 5.77 -0.40 -0.97
C LEU A 63 6.40 -1.78 -1.22
N ARG A 64 7.73 -1.86 -1.33
CA ARG A 64 8.43 -3.15 -1.50
C ARG A 64 8.19 -4.09 -0.32
N PHE A 65 8.24 -3.58 0.90
CA PHE A 65 7.97 -4.37 2.09
C PHE A 65 6.53 -4.89 2.12
N VAL A 66 5.56 -4.01 1.86
CA VAL A 66 4.15 -4.33 1.80
C VAL A 66 3.85 -5.39 0.75
N LEU A 67 4.26 -5.17 -0.51
CA LEU A 67 3.93 -6.08 -1.61
C LEU A 67 4.47 -7.49 -1.35
N ARG A 68 5.69 -7.61 -0.84
CA ARG A 68 6.28 -8.90 -0.43
C ARG A 68 5.53 -9.60 0.69
N SER A 69 4.85 -8.84 1.55
CA SER A 69 4.02 -9.42 2.62
C SER A 69 2.72 -10.04 2.09
N LEU A 70 2.30 -9.63 0.90
CA LEU A 70 1.06 -10.08 0.24
C LEU A 70 1.31 -11.24 -0.73
N GLU A 71 2.52 -11.34 -1.32
CA GLU A 71 2.89 -12.38 -2.29
C GLU A 71 2.72 -13.82 -1.77
N THR A 72 2.10 -14.68 -2.56
CA THR A 72 1.99 -16.12 -2.28
C THR A 72 3.34 -16.85 -2.36
N THR A 73 4.25 -16.35 -3.19
CA THR A 73 5.62 -16.86 -3.34
C THR A 73 6.62 -15.76 -2.99
N ARG A 74 7.26 -15.84 -1.82
CA ARG A 74 8.29 -14.86 -1.42
C ARG A 74 9.54 -15.01 -2.30
N THR A 75 9.85 -14.01 -3.11
CA THR A 75 11.13 -13.95 -3.84
C THR A 75 12.28 -13.69 -2.84
N PRO A 76 13.29 -14.55 -2.65
CA PRO A 76 14.38 -14.30 -1.71
C PRO A 76 15.21 -13.06 -2.09
N PHE A 77 15.85 -12.42 -1.10
CA PHE A 77 16.72 -11.25 -1.27
C PHE A 77 18.09 -11.63 -1.83
#